data_AF-A0A1Y6JPB7-F1
#
_entry.id   AF-A0A1Y6JPB7-F1
#
_cell.length_a   1.000
_cell.length_b   1.000
_cell.length_c   1.000
_cell.angle_alpha   90.00
_cell.angle_beta   90.00
_cell.angle_gamma   90.00
#
_symmetry.space_group_name_H-M   'P 1'
#
loop_
_entity.id
_entity.type
_entity.pdbx_description
1 polymer ?
#
loop_
_entity_poly.entity_id
_entity_poly.type
_entity_poly.pdbx_seq_one_letter_code
_entity_poly.pdbx_strand_id
1 'polypeptide(L)'
;MKDPYAFGFYSACFALVVVVAAVFYSAAVSTSPGSAANAYYIVEAASSLSEALAVIGIAGVVFKAYGSWKRETRQQKALSIIWDANVAFREIEIGFNEWFFGPTANQKSGHDVGKINTLLAASALGSALRAFKKQCILLDKVVIKDHWHWLNHAAQLDMLARALSAEAFGAVGKGKVTHTIVDFLYAHEGETWKRTQADWESQMTLIEEQLMSLEELYT
;
A
#
# COMPACT_ATOMS: atom_id res chain seq x y z
N MET A 1 -8.41 9.18 25.41
CA MET A 1 -8.77 8.82 26.80
C MET A 1 -7.53 8.99 27.66
N LYS A 2 -7.59 9.79 28.74
CA LYS A 2 -6.44 10.03 29.65
C LYS A 2 -6.15 8.72 30.40
N ASP A 3 -4.94 8.20 30.28
CA ASP A 3 -4.55 6.93 30.90
C ASP A 3 -4.83 6.96 32.41
N PRO A 4 -5.70 6.10 32.95
CA PRO A 4 -6.06 6.09 34.37
C PRO A 4 -4.86 5.75 35.27
N TYR A 5 -3.83 5.14 34.72
CA TYR A 5 -2.57 4.80 35.39
C TYR A 5 -1.64 5.99 35.63
N ALA A 6 -1.84 7.10 34.91
CA ALA A 6 -1.02 8.30 35.08
C ALA A 6 -1.18 8.92 36.49
N PHE A 7 -2.41 8.93 37.00
CA PHE A 7 -2.70 9.51 38.33
C PHE A 7 -2.01 8.75 39.47
N GLY A 8 -2.04 7.42 39.43
CA GLY A 8 -1.37 6.58 40.42
C GLY A 8 0.16 6.70 40.41
N PHE A 9 0.75 6.88 39.22
CA PHE A 9 2.19 7.11 39.10
C PHE A 9 2.61 8.47 39.70
N TYR A 10 1.90 9.55 39.37
CA TYR A 10 2.22 10.87 39.93
C TYR A 10 1.98 10.95 41.43
N SER A 11 0.95 10.27 41.96
CA SER A 11 0.71 10.22 43.40
C SER A 11 1.79 9.44 44.15
N ALA A 12 2.29 8.34 43.59
CA ALA A 12 3.41 7.59 44.16
C ALA A 12 4.71 8.39 44.18
N CYS A 13 5.03 9.10 43.08
CA CYS A 13 6.18 10.00 43.03
C CYS A 13 6.09 11.14 44.05
N PHE A 14 4.90 11.74 44.21
CA PHE A 14 4.67 12.79 45.20
C PHE A 14 4.84 12.26 46.63
N ALA A 15 4.28 11.10 46.94
CA ALA A 15 4.43 10.46 48.25
C ALA A 15 5.92 10.16 48.56
N LEU A 16 6.69 9.70 47.57
CA LEU A 16 8.12 9.45 47.71
C LEU A 16 8.89 10.73 48.03
N VAL A 17 8.62 11.84 47.33
CA VAL A 17 9.23 13.15 47.61
C VAL A 17 8.90 13.62 49.03
N VAL A 18 7.65 13.45 49.48
CA VAL A 18 7.22 13.82 50.84
C VAL A 18 7.95 12.99 51.90
N VAL A 19 8.11 11.68 51.68
CA VAL A 19 8.84 10.79 52.61
C VAL A 19 10.31 11.18 52.70
N VAL A 20 10.98 11.43 51.57
CA VAL A 20 12.39 11.86 51.55
C VAL A 20 12.56 13.21 52.26
N ALA A 21 11.68 14.17 52.02
CA ALA A 21 11.71 15.48 52.68
C ALA A 21 11.46 15.38 54.19
N ALA A 22 10.51 14.55 54.63
CA ALA A 22 10.22 14.32 56.05
C ALA A 22 11.40 13.68 56.79
N VAL A 23 12.07 12.70 56.16
CA VAL A 23 13.26 12.05 56.71
C VAL A 23 14.41 13.05 56.84
N PHE A 24 14.65 13.87 55.81
CA PHE A 24 15.71 14.89 55.86
C PHE A 24 15.45 15.94 56.94
N TYR A 25 14.21 16.40 57.06
CA TYR A 25 13.80 17.35 58.10
C TYR A 25 13.98 16.76 59.50
N SER A 26 13.57 15.49 59.72
CA SER A 26 13.76 14.81 61.00
C SER A 26 15.24 14.62 61.38
N ALA A 27 16.10 14.31 60.40
CA ALA A 27 17.54 14.20 60.61
C ALA A 27 18.18 15.56 60.94
N ALA A 28 17.77 16.63 60.25
CA ALA A 28 18.28 17.99 60.48
C ALA A 28 17.91 18.59 61.85
N VAL A 29 16.75 18.22 62.40
CA VAL A 29 16.29 18.69 63.73
C VAL A 29 16.84 17.82 64.87
N SER A 30 17.23 16.58 64.58
CA SER A 30 17.74 15.65 65.58
C SER A 30 19.22 15.91 65.95
N THR A 31 19.55 15.85 67.23
CA THR A 31 20.91 16.04 67.77
C THR A 31 21.74 14.75 67.88
N SER A 32 21.20 13.61 67.43
CA SER A 32 21.86 12.30 67.53
C SER A 32 22.73 11.98 66.31
N PRO A 33 24.00 11.58 66.46
CA PRO A 33 24.91 11.26 65.34
C PRO A 33 24.39 10.17 64.38
N GLY A 34 23.54 9.24 64.86
CA GLY A 34 23.00 8.14 64.06
C GLY A 34 21.87 8.52 63.10
N SER A 35 21.27 9.71 63.22
CA SER A 35 20.15 10.13 62.37
C SER A 35 20.61 10.55 60.96
N ALA A 36 21.80 11.16 60.86
CA ALA A 36 22.40 11.52 59.58
C ALA A 36 22.76 10.29 58.73
N ALA A 37 23.25 9.21 59.38
CA ALA A 37 23.52 7.95 58.70
C ALA A 37 22.24 7.29 58.17
N ASN A 38 21.17 7.28 58.97
CA ASN A 38 19.87 6.74 58.55
C ASN A 38 19.24 7.54 57.40
N ALA A 39 19.40 8.86 57.37
CA ALA A 39 18.94 9.70 56.27
C ALA A 39 19.66 9.37 54.96
N TYR A 40 20.97 9.08 55.00
CA TYR A 40 21.75 8.70 53.82
C TYR A 40 21.26 7.40 53.19
N TYR A 41 21.02 6.35 53.99
CA TYR A 41 20.49 5.08 53.49
C TYR A 41 19.11 5.21 52.85
N ILE A 42 18.25 6.08 53.38
CA ILE A 42 16.92 6.32 52.82
C ILE A 42 17.00 7.06 51.49
N VAL A 43 17.93 8.01 51.35
CA VAL A 43 18.18 8.68 50.06
C VAL A 43 18.71 7.71 49.02
N GLU A 44 19.67 6.86 49.38
CA GLU A 44 20.20 5.84 48.48
C GLU A 44 19.11 4.84 48.02
N ALA A 45 18.26 4.40 48.96
CA ALA A 45 17.11 3.56 48.64
C ALA A 45 16.10 4.28 47.72
N ALA A 46 15.79 5.55 47.98
CA ALA A 46 14.90 6.36 47.14
C ALA A 46 15.46 6.59 45.73
N SER A 47 16.76 6.87 45.62
CA SER A 47 17.47 6.99 44.35
C SER A 47 17.41 5.69 43.55
N SER A 48 17.74 4.54 44.16
CA SER A 48 17.67 3.23 43.49
C SER A 48 16.26 2.89 43.00
N LEU A 49 15.23 3.23 43.76
CA LEU A 49 13.83 3.03 43.37
C LEU A 49 13.43 3.94 42.20
N SER A 50 13.89 5.20 42.20
CA SER A 50 13.64 6.13 41.11
C SER A 50 14.32 5.70 39.81
N GLU A 51 15.54 5.18 39.88
CA GLU A 51 16.27 4.61 38.74
C GLU A 51 15.55 3.37 38.19
N ALA A 52 15.13 2.45 39.05
CA ALA A 52 14.39 1.27 38.65
C ALA A 52 13.07 1.63 37.94
N LEU A 53 12.31 2.59 38.47
CA LEU A 53 11.08 3.08 37.85
C LEU A 53 11.34 3.78 36.51
N ALA A 54 12.42 4.55 36.40
CA ALA A 54 12.82 5.19 35.15
C ALA A 54 13.17 4.15 34.08
N VAL A 55 13.96 3.12 34.43
CA VAL A 55 14.34 2.03 33.51
C VAL A 55 13.10 1.27 33.03
N ILE A 56 12.17 0.94 33.94
CA ILE A 56 10.92 0.26 33.58
C ILE A 56 10.05 1.15 32.66
N GLY A 57 9.96 2.45 32.95
CA GLY A 57 9.25 3.41 32.13
C GLY A 57 9.81 3.51 30.71
N ILE A 58 11.14 3.63 30.59
CA ILE A 58 11.84 3.66 29.29
C ILE A 58 11.60 2.35 28.54
N ALA A 59 11.75 1.20 29.19
CA ALA A 59 11.51 -0.11 28.58
C ALA A 59 10.08 -0.26 28.04
N GLY A 60 9.08 0.21 28.80
CA GLY A 60 7.67 0.19 28.38
C GLY A 60 7.40 1.08 27.17
N VAL A 61 7.98 2.29 27.15
CA VAL A 61 7.86 3.21 26.00
C VAL A 61 8.52 2.61 24.76
N VAL A 62 9.73 2.06 24.90
CA VAL A 62 10.44 1.41 23.78
C VAL A 62 9.65 0.22 23.24
N PHE A 63 9.07 -0.61 24.11
CA PHE A 63 8.27 -1.75 23.67
C PHE A 63 7.02 -1.32 22.90
N LYS A 64 6.32 -0.28 23.38
CA LYS A 64 5.15 0.28 22.70
C LYS A 64 5.54 0.92 21.35
N ALA A 65 6.63 1.70 21.32
CA ALA A 65 7.15 2.35 20.13
C ALA A 65 7.61 1.32 19.06
N TYR A 66 8.20 0.22 19.49
CA TYR A 66 8.60 -0.87 18.58
C TYR A 66 7.39 -1.53 17.91
N GLY A 67 6.32 -1.76 18.68
CA GLY A 67 5.07 -2.32 18.15
C GLY A 67 4.40 -1.39 17.13
N SER A 68 4.32 -0.08 17.44
CA SER A 68 3.75 0.91 16.51
C SER A 68 4.60 1.05 15.26
N TRP A 69 5.92 1.12 15.39
CA TRP A 69 6.85 1.21 14.25
C TRP A 69 6.72 0.01 13.31
N LYS A 70 6.61 -1.21 13.86
CA LYS A 70 6.40 -2.42 13.06
C LYS A 70 5.07 -2.42 12.31
N ARG A 71 4.02 -1.82 12.88
CA ARG A 71 2.71 -1.69 12.23
C ARG A 71 2.75 -0.62 11.13
N GLU A 72 3.30 0.54 11.44
CA GLU A 72 3.43 1.68 10.52
C GLU A 72 4.28 1.33 9.30
N THR A 73 5.42 0.66 9.50
CA THR A 73 6.26 0.17 8.39
C THR A 73 5.57 -0.86 7.51
N ARG A 74 4.66 -1.67 8.04
CA ARG A 74 3.84 -2.59 7.22
C ARG A 74 2.79 -1.84 6.43
N GLN A 75 2.13 -0.85 7.03
CA GLN A 75 1.13 -0.01 6.37
C GLN A 75 1.76 0.82 5.25
N GLN A 76 2.92 1.45 5.49
CA GLN A 76 3.66 2.19 4.46
C GLN A 76 4.07 1.31 3.29
N LYS A 77 4.52 0.07 3.55
CA LYS A 77 4.83 -0.90 2.49
C LYS A 77 3.60 -1.29 1.68
N ALA A 78 2.46 -1.50 2.34
CA ALA A 78 1.21 -1.79 1.64
C ALA A 78 0.76 -0.62 0.77
N LEU A 79 0.80 0.61 1.31
CA LEU A 79 0.43 1.83 0.59
C LEU A 79 1.33 2.06 -0.64
N SER A 80 2.64 1.86 -0.51
CA SER A 80 3.57 1.95 -1.64
C SER A 80 3.22 0.97 -2.76
N ILE A 81 2.83 -0.26 -2.42
CA ILE A 81 2.45 -1.28 -3.42
C ILE A 81 1.13 -0.90 -4.10
N ILE A 82 0.16 -0.38 -3.35
CA ILE A 82 -1.12 0.11 -3.91
C ILE A 82 -0.85 1.26 -4.89
N TRP A 83 0.00 2.20 -4.50
CA TRP A 83 0.35 3.34 -5.36
C TRP A 83 1.09 2.90 -6.63
N ASP A 84 2.06 1.99 -6.52
CA ASP A 84 2.76 1.42 -7.67
C ASP A 84 1.79 0.67 -8.60
N ALA A 85 0.77 0.01 -8.05
CA ALA A 85 -0.29 -0.63 -8.83
C ALA A 85 -1.17 0.39 -9.56
N ASN A 86 -1.56 1.48 -8.91
CA ASN A 86 -2.32 2.58 -9.53
C ASN A 86 -1.55 3.23 -10.68
N VAL A 87 -0.24 3.46 -10.50
CA VAL A 87 0.62 4.00 -11.56
C VAL A 87 0.68 3.03 -12.74
N ALA A 88 0.94 1.75 -12.48
CA ALA A 88 0.99 0.73 -13.54
C ALA A 88 -0.35 0.54 -14.25
N PHE A 89 -1.47 0.69 -13.53
CA PHE A 89 -2.82 0.65 -14.09
C PHE A 89 -3.05 1.84 -15.04
N ARG A 90 -2.66 3.05 -14.65
CA ARG A 90 -2.76 4.24 -15.51
C ARG A 90 -1.89 4.16 -16.75
N GLU A 91 -0.73 3.51 -16.66
CA GLU A 91 0.11 3.22 -17.83
C GLU A 91 -0.60 2.30 -18.84
N ILE A 92 -1.52 1.42 -18.41
CA ILE A 92 -2.33 0.60 -19.32
C ILE A 92 -3.25 1.48 -20.17
N GLU A 93 -3.91 2.48 -19.59
CA GLU A 93 -4.79 3.40 -20.32
C GLU A 93 -4.03 4.19 -21.39
N ILE A 94 -2.84 4.68 -21.03
CA ILE A 94 -1.97 5.41 -21.95
C ILE A 94 -1.50 4.47 -23.06
N GLY A 95 -1.01 3.29 -22.70
CA GLY A 95 -0.56 2.27 -23.66
C GLY A 95 -1.68 1.79 -24.57
N PHE A 96 -2.92 1.71 -24.07
CA PHE A 96 -4.10 1.35 -24.85
C PHE A 96 -4.37 2.40 -25.92
N ASN A 97 -4.38 3.67 -25.53
CA ASN A 97 -4.60 4.77 -26.46
C ASN A 97 -3.51 4.84 -27.54
N GLU A 98 -2.24 4.67 -27.15
CA GLU A 98 -1.15 4.64 -28.12
C GLU A 98 -1.22 3.42 -29.04
N TRP A 99 -1.61 2.26 -28.52
CA TRP A 99 -1.68 1.03 -29.30
C TRP A 99 -2.77 1.07 -30.38
N PHE A 100 -3.97 1.53 -30.02
CA PHE A 100 -5.13 1.55 -30.91
C PHE A 100 -5.25 2.82 -31.75
N PHE A 101 -4.87 3.98 -31.21
CA PHE A 101 -5.07 5.29 -31.86
C PHE A 101 -3.75 6.00 -32.22
N GLY A 102 -2.60 5.41 -31.89
CA GLY A 102 -1.30 5.99 -32.19
C GLY A 102 -0.97 6.01 -33.69
N PRO A 103 0.06 6.76 -34.09
CA PRO A 103 0.42 6.97 -35.51
C PRO A 103 0.83 5.67 -36.24
N THR A 104 1.17 4.62 -35.51
CA THR A 104 1.54 3.30 -36.07
C THR A 104 0.38 2.32 -36.16
N ALA A 105 -0.83 2.69 -35.73
CA ALA A 105 -2.02 1.81 -35.74
C ALA A 105 -2.30 1.21 -37.12
N ASN A 106 -2.22 2.04 -38.16
CA ASN A 106 -2.50 1.63 -39.55
C ASN A 106 -1.49 0.63 -40.12
N GLN A 107 -0.29 0.50 -39.52
CA GLN A 107 0.74 -0.44 -39.98
C GLN A 107 0.54 -1.86 -39.40
N LYS A 108 -0.37 -2.00 -38.44
CA LYS A 108 -0.65 -3.25 -37.72
C LYS A 108 -1.80 -4.05 -38.33
N SER A 109 -2.57 -3.47 -39.26
CA SER A 109 -3.72 -4.14 -39.88
C SER A 109 -3.31 -5.22 -40.89
N GLY A 110 -4.09 -6.31 -40.95
CA GLY A 110 -3.91 -7.38 -41.94
C GLY A 110 -2.82 -8.40 -41.61
N HIS A 111 -2.21 -8.33 -40.42
CA HIS A 111 -1.30 -9.38 -39.95
C HIS A 111 -2.07 -10.54 -39.33
N ASP A 112 -1.43 -11.72 -39.28
CA ASP A 112 -1.94 -12.86 -38.53
C ASP A 112 -1.96 -12.58 -37.01
N VAL A 113 -2.89 -13.21 -36.29
CA VAL A 113 -3.11 -13.07 -34.85
C VAL A 113 -1.83 -13.35 -34.07
N GLY A 114 -1.02 -14.33 -34.49
CA GLY A 114 0.28 -14.62 -33.89
C GLY A 114 1.22 -13.42 -33.95
N LYS A 115 1.28 -12.72 -35.09
CA LYS A 115 2.14 -11.56 -35.29
C LYS A 115 1.61 -10.34 -34.55
N ILE A 116 0.29 -10.13 -34.50
CA ILE A 116 -0.35 -9.08 -33.69
C ILE A 116 0.01 -9.28 -32.22
N ASN A 117 -0.07 -10.51 -31.70
CA ASN A 117 0.31 -10.81 -30.32
C ASN A 117 1.79 -10.52 -30.04
N THR A 118 2.70 -10.82 -30.97
CA THR A 118 4.12 -10.47 -30.80
C THR A 118 4.35 -8.96 -30.78
N LEU A 119 3.66 -8.22 -31.64
CA LEU A 119 3.75 -6.76 -31.68
C LEU A 119 3.14 -6.13 -30.41
N LEU A 120 2.03 -6.69 -29.92
CA LEU A 120 1.39 -6.27 -28.67
C LEU A 120 2.34 -6.52 -27.48
N ALA A 121 2.97 -7.68 -27.40
CA ALA A 121 3.91 -7.98 -26.32
C ALA A 121 5.14 -7.04 -26.30
N ALA A 122 5.54 -6.54 -27.48
CA ALA A 122 6.64 -5.59 -27.64
C ALA A 122 6.22 -4.12 -27.49
N SER A 123 4.91 -3.83 -27.41
CA SER A 123 4.40 -2.46 -27.34
C SER A 123 4.40 -1.88 -25.93
N ALA A 124 4.16 -0.56 -25.83
CA ALA A 124 3.96 0.15 -24.57
C ALA A 124 2.82 -0.48 -23.74
N LEU A 125 1.72 -0.87 -24.40
CA LEU A 125 0.61 -1.59 -23.77
C LEU A 125 1.05 -2.95 -23.20
N GLY A 126 1.82 -3.73 -23.96
CA GLY A 126 2.33 -5.02 -23.49
C GLY A 126 3.35 -4.89 -22.35
N SER A 127 4.13 -3.81 -22.29
CA SER A 127 4.95 -3.51 -21.11
C SER A 127 4.10 -3.09 -19.91
N ALA A 128 3.09 -2.24 -20.09
CA ALA A 128 2.21 -1.78 -19.02
C ALA A 128 1.41 -2.95 -18.40
N LEU A 129 0.81 -3.82 -19.22
CA LEU A 129 0.12 -5.03 -18.76
C LEU A 129 1.03 -5.95 -17.95
N ARG A 130 2.29 -6.10 -18.36
CA ARG A 130 3.28 -6.90 -17.61
C ARG A 130 3.70 -6.23 -16.30
N ALA A 131 3.84 -4.91 -16.29
CA ALA A 131 4.14 -4.15 -15.09
C ALA A 131 2.99 -4.26 -14.08
N PHE A 132 1.75 -4.02 -14.53
CA PHE A 132 0.55 -4.17 -13.72
C PHE A 132 0.40 -5.59 -13.17
N LYS A 133 0.58 -6.63 -14.00
CA LYS A 133 0.56 -8.03 -13.53
C LYS A 133 1.56 -8.31 -12.41
N LYS A 134 2.77 -7.71 -12.47
CA LYS A 134 3.75 -7.85 -11.38
C LYS A 134 3.25 -7.18 -10.09
N GLN A 135 2.62 -6.00 -10.20
CA GLN A 135 2.06 -5.31 -9.04
C GLN A 135 0.86 -6.05 -8.45
N CYS A 136 0.00 -6.65 -9.27
CA CYS A 136 -1.08 -7.52 -8.82
C CYS A 136 -0.59 -8.71 -7.98
N ILE A 137 0.55 -9.33 -8.35
CA ILE A 137 1.17 -10.41 -7.55
C ILE A 137 1.62 -9.89 -6.18
N LEU A 138 2.09 -8.63 -6.10
CA LEU A 138 2.49 -8.01 -4.84
C LEU A 138 1.28 -7.62 -3.98
N LEU A 139 0.21 -7.11 -4.59
CA LEU A 139 -1.08 -6.84 -3.95
C LEU A 139 -1.67 -8.11 -3.31
N ASP A 140 -1.73 -9.20 -4.09
CA ASP A 140 -2.23 -10.50 -3.64
C ASP A 140 -1.40 -11.04 -2.46
N LYS A 141 -0.06 -10.92 -2.51
CA LYS A 141 0.82 -11.44 -1.44
C LYS A 141 0.87 -10.58 -0.19
N VAL A 142 0.87 -9.26 -0.33
CA VAL A 142 1.21 -8.33 0.76
C VAL A 142 -0.02 -7.67 1.37
N VAL A 143 -1.02 -7.35 0.54
CA VAL A 143 -2.17 -6.51 0.94
C VAL A 143 -3.39 -7.38 1.27
N ILE A 144 -3.88 -8.19 0.33
CA ILE A 144 -5.11 -8.99 0.53
C ILE A 144 -4.81 -10.38 1.13
N LYS A 145 -3.62 -10.93 0.87
CA LYS A 145 -3.24 -12.34 1.18
C LYS A 145 -4.13 -13.38 0.51
N ASP A 146 -4.93 -12.99 -0.48
CA ASP A 146 -5.57 -13.90 -1.42
C ASP A 146 -4.65 -14.05 -2.63
N HIS A 147 -4.47 -15.28 -3.10
CA HIS A 147 -3.36 -15.62 -4.00
C HIS A 147 -3.69 -15.39 -5.47
N TRP A 148 -4.96 -15.09 -5.79
CA TRP A 148 -5.45 -15.10 -7.16
C TRP A 148 -6.38 -13.94 -7.52
N HIS A 149 -6.74 -13.05 -6.58
CA HIS A 149 -7.77 -12.05 -6.85
C HIS A 149 -7.29 -11.00 -7.88
N TRP A 150 -6.22 -10.27 -7.57
CA TRP A 150 -5.67 -9.26 -8.47
C TRP A 150 -4.98 -9.88 -9.68
N LEU A 151 -4.37 -11.05 -9.51
CA LEU A 151 -3.76 -11.77 -10.62
C LEU A 151 -4.79 -12.17 -11.69
N ASN A 152 -6.00 -12.54 -11.29
CA ASN A 152 -7.09 -12.86 -12.22
C ASN A 152 -7.54 -11.62 -13.00
N HIS A 153 -7.67 -10.45 -12.35
CA HIS A 153 -7.97 -9.20 -13.02
C HIS A 153 -6.92 -8.83 -14.07
N ALA A 154 -5.63 -8.94 -13.73
CA ALA A 154 -4.55 -8.69 -14.69
C ALA A 154 -4.56 -9.70 -15.86
N ALA A 155 -4.90 -10.97 -15.60
CA ALA A 155 -5.00 -11.99 -16.64
C ALA A 155 -6.19 -11.73 -17.58
N GLN A 156 -7.33 -11.30 -17.04
CA GLN A 156 -8.51 -10.92 -17.82
C GLN A 156 -8.22 -9.71 -18.71
N LEU A 157 -7.56 -8.67 -18.19
CA LEU A 157 -7.11 -7.54 -19.01
C LEU A 157 -6.15 -7.99 -20.13
N ASP A 158 -5.13 -8.81 -19.85
CA ASP A 158 -4.22 -9.29 -20.91
C ASP A 158 -4.97 -10.10 -21.99
N MET A 159 -5.95 -10.92 -21.59
CA MET A 159 -6.78 -11.67 -22.52
C MET A 159 -7.65 -10.75 -23.38
N LEU A 160 -8.33 -9.76 -22.78
CA LEU A 160 -9.18 -8.81 -23.47
C LEU A 160 -8.35 -7.91 -24.42
N ALA A 161 -7.18 -7.44 -23.99
CA ALA A 161 -6.28 -6.66 -24.84
C ALA A 161 -5.84 -7.42 -26.10
N ARG A 162 -5.57 -8.73 -25.97
CA ARG A 162 -5.25 -9.60 -27.11
C ARG A 162 -6.46 -9.83 -28.01
N ALA A 163 -7.64 -10.08 -27.43
CA ALA A 163 -8.87 -10.26 -28.17
C ALA A 163 -9.23 -9.01 -28.98
N LEU A 164 -9.24 -7.83 -28.33
CA LEU A 164 -9.40 -6.53 -29.00
C LEU A 164 -8.31 -6.36 -30.08
N SER A 165 -7.03 -6.59 -29.78
CA SER A 165 -5.99 -6.42 -30.81
C SER A 165 -6.20 -7.33 -32.03
N ALA A 166 -6.65 -8.56 -31.82
CA ALA A 166 -6.94 -9.51 -32.89
C ALA A 166 -8.19 -9.10 -33.71
N GLU A 167 -9.24 -8.61 -33.06
CA GLU A 167 -10.44 -8.13 -33.74
C GLU A 167 -10.17 -6.82 -34.51
N ALA A 168 -9.40 -5.90 -33.92
CA ALA A 168 -9.04 -4.60 -34.50
C ALA A 168 -8.12 -4.73 -35.73
N PHE A 169 -7.08 -5.56 -35.63
CA PHE A 169 -5.98 -5.60 -36.59
C PHE A 169 -5.87 -6.90 -37.38
N GLY A 170 -6.69 -7.91 -37.05
CA GLY A 170 -6.66 -9.22 -37.66
C GLY A 170 -6.93 -9.18 -39.17
N ALA A 171 -6.50 -10.24 -39.85
CA ALA A 171 -6.75 -10.41 -41.28
C ALA A 171 -8.26 -10.67 -41.53
N VAL A 172 -9.03 -9.60 -41.71
CA VAL A 172 -10.41 -9.70 -42.20
C VAL A 172 -10.38 -10.21 -43.64
N GLY A 173 -11.14 -11.27 -43.92
CA GLY A 173 -11.33 -11.78 -45.27
C GLY A 173 -11.87 -10.69 -46.20
N LYS A 174 -11.07 -10.30 -47.19
CA LYS A 174 -11.42 -9.48 -48.37
C LYS A 174 -12.21 -8.19 -48.06
N GLY A 175 -11.52 -7.19 -47.53
CA GLY A 175 -11.94 -5.80 -47.65
C GLY A 175 -10.86 -4.89 -47.10
N LYS A 176 -10.15 -4.16 -47.98
CA LYS A 176 -9.24 -3.10 -47.53
C LYS A 176 -10.10 -2.02 -46.88
N VAL A 177 -10.21 -2.05 -45.55
CA VAL A 177 -10.74 -0.92 -44.79
C VAL A 177 -9.57 0.03 -44.59
N THR A 178 -9.63 1.18 -45.27
CA THR A 178 -8.75 2.31 -44.97
C THR A 178 -9.16 2.87 -43.62
N HIS A 179 -8.34 2.64 -42.59
CA HIS A 179 -8.66 3.06 -41.23
C HIS A 179 -8.32 4.55 -41.04
N THR A 180 -9.34 5.40 -41.14
CA THR A 180 -9.34 6.71 -40.49
C THR A 180 -9.77 6.56 -39.02
N ILE A 181 -9.40 7.48 -38.13
CA ILE A 181 -9.79 7.48 -36.69
C ILE A 181 -11.31 7.27 -36.52
N VAL A 182 -12.09 7.78 -37.47
CA VAL A 182 -13.55 7.64 -37.51
C VAL A 182 -14.00 6.22 -37.92
N ASP A 183 -13.29 5.54 -38.83
CA ASP A 183 -13.61 4.16 -39.24
C ASP A 183 -13.25 3.14 -38.15
N PHE A 184 -12.29 3.42 -37.27
CA PHE A 184 -12.00 2.54 -36.14
C PHE A 184 -13.13 2.55 -35.09
N LEU A 185 -13.77 3.71 -34.90
CA LEU A 185 -14.90 3.88 -33.97
C LEU A 185 -16.26 3.54 -34.61
N TYR A 186 -16.40 3.63 -35.94
CA TYR A 186 -17.68 3.43 -36.64
C TYR A 186 -17.75 2.22 -37.59
N ALA A 187 -16.64 1.68 -38.12
CA ALA A 187 -16.70 0.64 -39.16
C ALA A 187 -16.63 -0.80 -38.63
N HIS A 188 -16.22 -1.03 -37.38
CA HIS A 188 -16.31 -2.36 -36.75
C HIS A 188 -17.71 -2.57 -36.16
N GLU A 189 -18.70 -2.74 -37.05
CA GLU A 189 -20.07 -3.17 -36.72
C GLU A 189 -20.15 -4.66 -36.31
N GLY A 190 -19.08 -5.25 -35.81
CA GLY A 190 -19.11 -6.59 -35.23
C GLY A 190 -19.72 -6.55 -33.84
N GLU A 191 -20.79 -7.31 -33.60
CA GLU A 191 -21.35 -7.50 -32.24
C GLU A 191 -20.28 -8.00 -31.24
N THR A 192 -19.27 -8.74 -31.71
CA THR A 192 -18.20 -9.27 -30.87
C THR A 192 -17.27 -8.17 -30.38
N TRP A 193 -16.80 -7.28 -31.27
CA TRP A 193 -15.96 -6.13 -30.92
C TRP A 193 -16.59 -5.25 -29.83
N LYS A 194 -17.87 -4.90 -30.01
CA LYS A 194 -18.60 -4.07 -29.05
C LYS A 194 -18.73 -4.75 -27.68
N ARG A 195 -18.91 -6.08 -27.65
CA ARG A 195 -18.93 -6.86 -26.41
C ARG A 195 -17.55 -6.88 -25.76
N THR A 196 -16.50 -7.19 -26.50
CA THR A 196 -15.12 -7.22 -25.97
C THR A 196 -14.68 -5.86 -25.44
N GLN A 197 -15.07 -4.77 -26.11
CA GLN A 197 -14.82 -3.41 -25.65
C GLN A 197 -15.60 -3.09 -24.36
N ALA A 198 -16.89 -3.43 -24.30
CA ALA A 198 -17.70 -3.23 -23.10
C ALA A 198 -17.15 -4.05 -21.91
N ASP A 199 -16.70 -5.28 -22.15
CA ASP A 199 -16.07 -6.13 -21.13
C ASP A 199 -14.75 -5.51 -20.65
N TRP A 200 -13.95 -4.92 -21.55
CA TRP A 200 -12.73 -4.19 -21.19
C TRP A 200 -13.03 -2.97 -20.30
N GLU A 201 -13.97 -2.11 -20.71
CA GLU A 201 -14.37 -0.93 -19.94
C GLU A 201 -14.96 -1.32 -18.57
N SER A 202 -15.74 -2.39 -18.51
CA SER A 202 -16.25 -2.94 -17.25
C SER A 202 -15.15 -3.47 -16.34
N GLN A 203 -14.11 -4.12 -16.89
CA GLN A 203 -12.99 -4.59 -16.07
C GLN A 203 -12.12 -3.44 -15.57
N MET A 204 -11.88 -2.42 -16.40
CA MET A 204 -11.14 -1.22 -16.00
C MET A 204 -11.83 -0.49 -14.84
N THR A 205 -13.14 -0.26 -14.95
CA THR A 205 -13.92 0.41 -13.90
C THR A 205 -13.97 -0.39 -12.60
N LEU A 206 -14.13 -1.71 -12.68
CA LEU A 206 -14.08 -2.59 -11.51
C LEU A 206 -12.73 -2.52 -10.79
N ILE A 207 -11.63 -2.56 -11.54
CA ILE A 207 -10.27 -2.50 -10.99
C ILE A 207 -10.02 -1.14 -10.34
N GLU A 208 -10.45 -0.06 -10.97
CA GLU A 208 -10.33 1.30 -10.45
C GLU A 208 -11.10 1.47 -9.12
N GLU A 209 -12.35 1.02 -9.06
CA GLU A 209 -13.17 1.07 -7.84
C GLU A 209 -12.52 0.26 -6.70
N GLN A 210 -12.04 -0.95 -7.00
CA GLN A 210 -11.39 -1.79 -6.02
C GLN A 210 -10.06 -1.18 -5.53
N LEU A 211 -9.25 -0.62 -6.42
CA LEU A 211 -7.99 0.05 -6.04
C LEU A 211 -8.25 1.28 -5.18
N MET A 212 -9.28 2.07 -5.52
CA MET A 212 -9.71 3.23 -4.73
C MET A 212 -10.17 2.81 -3.33
N SER A 213 -10.97 1.75 -3.22
CA SER A 213 -11.42 1.22 -1.93
C SER A 213 -10.25 0.71 -1.06
N LEU A 214 -9.22 0.13 -1.70
CA LEU A 214 -8.00 -0.28 -1.00
C LEU A 214 -7.18 0.92 -0.53
N GLU A 215 -7.08 1.97 -1.33
CA GLU A 215 -6.38 3.20 -0.96
C GLU A 215 -7.05 3.87 0.25
N GLU A 216 -8.38 3.96 0.27
CA GLU A 216 -9.15 4.47 1.43
C GLU A 216 -8.96 3.65 2.70
N LEU A 217 -8.79 2.32 2.59
CA LEU A 217 -8.60 1.45 3.74
C LEU A 217 -7.23 1.63 4.40
N TYR A 218 -6.23 2.04 3.62
CA TYR A 218 -4.83 2.16 4.06
C TYR A 218 -4.36 3.60 4.31
N THR A 219 -5.18 4.61 4.00
CA THR A 219 -4.96 6.04 4.26
C THR A 219 -5.55 6.46 5.60
#